data_AF-A0A7C3QSG0-F1
#
_entry.id   AF-A0A7C3QSG0-F1
#
_cell.length_a   1.000
_cell.length_b   1.000
_cell.length_c   1.000
_cell.angle_alpha   90.00
_cell.angle_beta   90.00
_cell.angle_gamma   90.00
#
_symmetry.space_group_name_H-M   'P 1'
#
loop_
_entity.id
_entity.type
_entity.pdbx_description
1 polymer ?
#
loop_
_entity_poly.entity_id
_entity_poly.type
_entity_poly.pdbx_seq_one_letter_code
_entity_poly.pdbx_strand_id
1 'polypeptide(L)'
;VKSGMPLQFLYVSNIPILLVGILFSDLILFYRLVSSYFSGVPWLIEAFGTAVHYLNPPSSLLEIIVDPVRVSVYSILLIVLAVLFGLMWVEVAGLNPSAQAENLVKSGLLIPGHRSNPKAFETVLSKYIYPLAILSSIIVASITLVADIFGVFSSGMGILLAVGILQQFYAQITYERALEAYPLLKRLLGE
;
A
#
# COMPACT_ATOMS: atom_id res chain seq x y z
N VAL A 1 -1.31 30.31 -15.52
CA VAL A 1 -1.93 29.53 -14.42
C VAL A 1 -0.97 28.41 -14.08
N LYS A 2 -0.30 28.44 -12.91
CA LYS A 2 0.56 27.33 -12.48
C LYS A 2 -0.37 26.17 -12.12
N SER A 3 -0.61 25.26 -13.06
CA SER A 3 -1.26 23.99 -12.77
C SER A 3 -0.31 23.16 -11.91
N GLY A 4 -0.49 23.23 -10.59
CA GLY A 4 0.12 22.24 -9.71
C GLY A 4 -0.48 20.89 -10.09
N MET A 5 0.35 19.97 -10.58
CA MET A 5 -0.08 18.59 -10.75
C MET A 5 -0.44 18.04 -9.36
N PRO A 6 -1.71 17.67 -9.12
CA PRO A 6 -2.08 17.05 -7.86
C PRO A 6 -1.50 15.64 -7.86
N LEU A 7 -0.30 15.48 -7.29
CA LEU A 7 0.20 14.17 -6.90
C LEU A 7 -0.70 13.72 -5.74
N GLN A 8 -1.60 12.79 -6.03
CA GLN A 8 -2.42 12.17 -5.02
C GLN A 8 -1.50 11.39 -4.07
N PHE A 9 -1.28 11.94 -2.88
CA PHE A 9 -0.48 11.34 -1.81
C PHE A 9 -0.94 9.93 -1.41
N LEU A 10 -2.18 9.56 -1.79
CA LEU A 10 -2.85 8.29 -1.47
C LEU A 10 -3.18 7.41 -2.69
N TYR A 11 -2.74 7.74 -3.91
CA TYR A 11 -3.06 6.93 -5.11
C TYR A 11 -2.35 5.56 -5.15
N VAL A 12 -1.38 5.33 -4.26
CA VAL A 12 -0.51 4.15 -4.26
C VAL A 12 -0.78 3.22 -3.06
N SER A 13 -1.57 3.66 -2.07
CA SER A 13 -1.26 3.29 -0.69
C SER A 13 -2.00 2.07 -0.12
N ASN A 14 -2.85 1.41 -0.91
CA ASN A 14 -3.61 0.25 -0.41
C ASN A 14 -3.03 -1.10 -0.83
N ILE A 15 -2.34 -1.17 -1.98
CA ILE A 15 -1.79 -2.44 -2.48
C ILE A 15 -0.67 -2.99 -1.59
N PRO A 16 0.29 -2.19 -1.09
CA PRO A 16 1.33 -2.72 -0.20
C PRO A 16 0.75 -3.40 1.04
N ILE A 17 -0.26 -2.79 1.67
CA ILE A 17 -0.90 -3.36 2.86
C ILE A 17 -1.74 -4.58 2.52
N LEU A 18 -2.40 -4.58 1.37
CA LEU A 18 -3.11 -5.77 0.86
C LEU A 18 -2.14 -6.95 0.72
N LEU A 19 -0.96 -6.73 0.12
CA LEU A 19 0.05 -7.78 -0.07
C LEU A 19 0.54 -8.36 1.26
N VAL A 20 0.71 -7.52 2.29
CA VAL A 20 1.03 -8.00 3.64
C VAL A 20 -0.09 -8.86 4.21
N GLY A 21 -1.34 -8.43 4.07
CA GLY A 21 -2.50 -9.19 4.55
C GLY A 21 -2.67 -10.54 3.84
N ILE A 22 -2.42 -10.59 2.53
CA ILE A 22 -2.38 -11.84 1.77
C ILE A 22 -1.27 -12.74 2.29
N LEU A 23 -0.05 -12.22 2.45
CA LEU A 23 1.08 -13.01 2.95
C LEU A 23 0.77 -13.63 4.33
N PHE A 24 0.17 -12.87 5.24
CA PHE A 24 -0.21 -13.42 6.56
C PHE A 24 -1.28 -14.50 6.44
N SER A 25 -2.29 -14.28 5.61
CA SER A 25 -3.36 -15.25 5.37
C SER A 25 -2.82 -16.55 4.76
N ASP A 26 -1.90 -16.43 3.81
CA ASP A 26 -1.25 -17.57 3.16
C ASP A 26 -0.35 -18.34 4.12
N LEU A 27 0.40 -17.66 5.00
CA LEU A 27 1.23 -18.32 6.02
C LEU A 27 0.37 -19.07 7.04
N ILE A 28 -0.74 -18.49 7.48
CA ILE A 28 -1.72 -19.16 8.36
C ILE A 28 -2.32 -20.38 7.66
N LEU A 29 -2.70 -20.24 6.39
CA LEU A 29 -3.23 -21.33 5.57
C LEU A 29 -2.21 -22.45 5.43
N PHE A 30 -0.96 -22.12 5.13
CA PHE A 30 0.12 -23.09 4.98
C PHE A 30 0.34 -23.88 6.27
N TYR A 31 0.35 -23.21 7.43
CA TYR A 31 0.38 -23.88 8.72
C TYR A 31 -0.79 -24.86 8.90
N ARG A 32 -2.02 -24.46 8.56
CA ARG A 32 -3.19 -25.34 8.65
C ARG A 32 -3.04 -26.57 7.75
N LEU A 33 -2.54 -26.41 6.52
CA LEU A 33 -2.26 -27.52 5.63
C LEU A 33 -1.17 -28.43 6.19
N VAL A 34 -0.03 -27.88 6.62
CA VAL A 34 1.07 -28.65 7.21
C VAL A 34 0.59 -29.44 8.43
N SER A 35 -0.18 -28.82 9.32
CA SER A 35 -0.73 -29.50 10.50
C SER A 35 -1.69 -30.65 10.15
N SER A 36 -2.42 -30.53 9.03
CA SER A 36 -3.37 -31.54 8.56
C SER A 36 -2.68 -32.71 7.86
N TYR A 37 -1.75 -32.43 6.94
CA TYR A 37 -1.11 -33.45 6.09
C TYR A 37 0.15 -34.07 6.70
N PHE A 38 0.89 -33.33 7.53
CA PHE A 38 2.15 -33.76 8.15
C PHE A 38 2.01 -34.00 9.66
N SER A 39 0.83 -34.46 10.10
CA SER A 39 0.52 -34.75 11.52
C SER A 39 1.49 -35.71 12.21
N GLY A 40 2.28 -36.49 11.44
CA GLY A 40 3.34 -37.36 11.94
C GLY A 40 4.68 -36.68 12.23
N VAL A 41 4.83 -35.37 12.05
CA VAL A 41 6.08 -34.63 12.26
C VAL A 41 5.89 -33.47 13.26
N PRO A 42 5.88 -33.76 14.58
CA PRO A 42 5.52 -32.77 15.62
C PRO A 42 6.42 -31.54 15.64
N TRP A 43 7.73 -31.71 15.43
CA TRP A 43 8.71 -30.60 15.45
C TRP A 43 8.44 -29.56 14.35
N LEU A 44 7.93 -30.00 13.19
CA LEU A 44 7.61 -29.11 12.08
C LEU A 44 6.36 -28.29 12.42
N ILE A 45 5.33 -28.94 12.99
CA ILE A 45 4.08 -28.29 13.37
C ILE A 45 4.32 -27.26 14.47
N GLU A 46 5.13 -27.57 15.49
CA GLU A 46 5.47 -26.65 16.58
C GLU A 46 6.25 -25.41 16.09
N ALA A 47 7.21 -25.61 15.18
CA ALA A 47 7.98 -24.52 14.60
C ALA A 47 7.08 -23.55 13.80
N PHE A 48 6.22 -24.08 12.92
CA PHE A 48 5.28 -23.25 12.16
C PHE A 48 4.17 -22.65 13.04
N GLY A 49 3.70 -23.37 14.05
CA GLY A 49 2.68 -22.90 14.98
C GLY A 49 3.17 -21.70 15.80
N THR A 50 4.44 -21.73 16.22
CA THR A 50 5.06 -20.61 16.94
C THR A 50 5.24 -19.40 16.01
N ALA A 51 5.67 -19.60 14.76
CA ALA A 51 5.78 -18.52 13.79
C ALA A 51 4.42 -17.87 13.51
N VAL A 52 3.37 -18.67 13.29
CA VAL A 52 2.00 -18.18 13.05
C VAL A 52 1.41 -17.49 14.26
N HIS A 53 1.75 -17.93 15.48
CA HIS A 53 1.31 -17.28 16.71
C HIS A 53 1.68 -15.78 16.76
N TYR A 54 2.86 -15.41 16.24
CA TYR A 54 3.31 -14.01 16.16
C TYR A 54 2.76 -13.23 14.95
N LEU A 55 2.16 -13.92 13.97
CA LEU A 55 1.58 -13.31 12.77
C LEU A 55 0.07 -13.00 12.91
N ASN A 56 -0.58 -13.57 13.92
CA ASN A 56 -2.01 -13.32 14.13
C ASN A 56 -2.25 -11.88 14.59
N PRO A 57 -3.16 -11.13 13.94
CA PRO A 57 -3.49 -9.78 14.34
C PRO A 57 -4.16 -9.76 15.72
N PRO A 58 -3.84 -8.78 16.58
CA PRO A 58 -4.53 -8.61 17.85
C PRO A 58 -5.99 -8.25 17.56
N SER A 59 -6.93 -8.96 18.18
CA SER A 59 -8.38 -8.75 17.93
C SER A 59 -9.07 -7.94 19.03
N SER A 60 -8.36 -7.62 20.11
CA SER A 60 -8.90 -6.92 21.26
C SER A 60 -7.83 -6.11 22.00
N LEU A 61 -8.24 -4.98 22.59
CA LEU A 61 -7.46 -4.20 23.55
C LEU A 61 -6.93 -5.05 24.72
N LEU A 62 -7.66 -6.11 25.10
CA LEU A 62 -7.26 -7.00 26.19
C LEU A 62 -6.01 -7.81 25.85
N GLU A 63 -5.76 -8.12 24.58
CA GLU A 63 -4.59 -8.90 24.16
C GLU A 63 -3.28 -8.12 24.35
N ILE A 64 -3.33 -6.78 24.35
CA ILE A 64 -2.17 -5.93 24.62
C ILE A 64 -1.68 -6.14 26.07
N ILE A 65 -2.61 -6.34 27.00
CA ILE A 65 -2.31 -6.51 28.42
C ILE A 65 -1.88 -7.95 28.70
N VAL A 66 -2.52 -8.92 28.02
CA VAL A 66 -2.26 -10.36 28.23
C VAL A 66 -0.95 -10.79 27.59
N ASP A 67 -0.65 -10.35 26.36
CA ASP A 67 0.55 -10.73 25.61
C ASP A 67 1.20 -9.52 24.89
N PRO A 68 1.81 -8.58 25.63
CA PRO A 68 2.40 -7.36 25.07
C PRO A 68 3.54 -7.65 24.08
N VAL A 69 4.27 -8.75 24.28
CA VAL A 69 5.38 -9.17 23.41
C VAL A 69 4.85 -9.54 22.02
N ARG A 70 3.74 -10.27 21.95
CA ARG A 70 3.15 -10.70 20.68
C ARG A 70 2.69 -9.51 19.86
N VAL A 71 1.96 -8.58 20.49
CA VAL A 71 1.48 -7.36 19.83
C VAL A 71 2.63 -6.51 19.32
N SER A 72 3.70 -6.37 20.11
CA SER A 72 4.89 -5.61 19.70
C SER A 72 5.59 -6.23 18.50
N VAL A 73 5.75 -7.56 18.48
CA VAL A 73 6.36 -8.29 17.36
C VAL A 73 5.50 -8.15 16.10
N TYR A 74 4.18 -8.37 16.20
CA TYR A 74 3.24 -8.17 15.09
C TYR A 74 3.33 -6.75 14.53
N SER A 75 3.34 -5.74 15.41
CA SER A 75 3.41 -4.32 15.01
C SER A 75 4.65 -4.00 14.19
N ILE A 76 5.82 -4.44 14.67
CA ILE A 76 7.09 -4.22 13.99
C ILE A 76 7.10 -4.95 12.64
N LEU A 77 6.65 -6.20 12.63
CA LEU A 77 6.63 -7.03 11.43
C LEU A 77 5.69 -6.46 10.37
N LEU A 78 4.50 -5.99 10.76
CA LEU A 78 3.53 -5.32 9.89
C LEU A 78 4.15 -4.07 9.25
N ILE A 79 4.78 -3.19 10.05
CA ILE A 79 5.39 -1.95 9.54
C ILE A 79 6.56 -2.26 8.61
N VAL A 80 7.46 -3.17 8.99
CA VAL A 80 8.63 -3.54 8.18
C VAL A 80 8.19 -4.12 6.83
N LEU A 81 7.25 -5.06 6.84
CA LEU A 81 6.72 -5.63 5.60
C LEU A 81 5.97 -4.60 4.77
N ALA A 82 5.16 -3.73 5.38
CA ALA A 82 4.45 -2.67 4.66
C ALA A 82 5.41 -1.71 3.94
N VAL A 83 6.55 -1.38 4.55
CA VAL A 83 7.60 -0.57 3.92
C VAL A 83 8.29 -1.34 2.80
N LEU A 84 8.65 -2.61 3.03
CA LEU A 84 9.30 -3.45 2.04
C LEU A 84 8.41 -3.62 0.79
N PHE A 85 7.15 -4.00 0.98
CA PHE A 85 6.17 -4.09 -0.10
C PHE A 85 5.86 -2.73 -0.73
N GLY A 86 5.87 -1.65 0.04
CA GLY A 86 5.69 -0.29 -0.48
C GLY A 86 6.78 0.10 -1.47
N LEU A 87 8.03 -0.17 -1.12
CA LEU A 87 9.18 0.09 -2.00
C LEU A 87 9.18 -0.81 -3.24
N MET A 88 8.91 -2.11 -3.08
CA MET A 88 8.78 -3.00 -4.24
C MET A 88 7.64 -2.58 -5.17
N TRP A 89 6.52 -2.15 -4.61
CA TRP A 89 5.38 -1.70 -5.41
C TRP A 89 5.69 -0.45 -6.24
N VAL A 90 6.49 0.49 -5.72
CA VAL A 90 6.95 1.65 -6.49
C VAL A 90 7.69 1.24 -7.76
N GLU A 91 8.53 0.21 -7.67
CA GLU A 91 9.28 -0.31 -8.82
C GLU A 91 8.38 -1.10 -9.79
N VAL A 92 7.55 -2.00 -9.25
CA VAL A 92 6.69 -2.89 -10.05
C VAL A 92 5.57 -2.13 -10.76
N ALA A 93 4.96 -1.15 -10.10
CA ALA A 93 3.85 -0.38 -10.66
C ALA A 93 4.31 0.69 -11.68
N GLY A 94 5.61 0.75 -12.00
CA GLY A 94 6.16 1.78 -12.90
C GLY A 94 6.06 3.19 -12.30
N LEU A 95 5.89 3.31 -10.99
CA LEU A 95 5.88 4.57 -10.25
C LEU A 95 7.30 5.04 -9.92
N ASN A 96 8.31 4.38 -10.49
CA ASN A 96 9.69 4.75 -10.29
C ASN A 96 9.98 6.15 -10.88
N PRO A 97 10.98 6.86 -10.35
CA PRO A 97 11.28 8.24 -10.78
C PRO A 97 11.61 8.37 -12.26
N SER A 98 12.24 7.34 -12.85
CA SER A 98 12.62 7.34 -14.27
C SER A 98 11.39 7.27 -15.18
N ALA A 99 10.48 6.33 -14.95
CA ALA A 99 9.27 6.17 -15.76
C ALA A 99 8.35 7.39 -15.62
N GLN A 100 8.23 7.92 -14.39
CA GLN A 100 7.46 9.14 -14.15
C GLN A 100 8.08 10.35 -14.83
N ALA A 101 9.40 10.51 -14.80
CA ALA A 101 10.09 11.58 -15.54
C ALA A 101 9.88 11.45 -17.06
N GLU A 102 9.95 10.23 -17.60
CA GLU A 102 9.70 9.96 -19.02
C GLU A 102 8.25 10.30 -19.42
N ASN A 103 7.27 9.90 -18.60
CA ASN A 103 5.85 10.23 -18.81
C ASN A 103 5.60 11.74 -18.82
N LEU A 104 6.24 12.48 -17.92
CA LEU A 104 6.14 13.95 -17.85
C LEU A 104 6.76 14.64 -19.07
N VAL A 105 7.90 14.13 -19.56
CA VAL A 105 8.52 14.65 -20.78
C VAL A 105 7.64 14.35 -22.00
N LYS A 106 7.07 13.13 -22.08
CA LYS A 106 6.13 12.74 -23.15
C LYS A 106 4.85 13.57 -23.16
N SER A 107 4.36 14.01 -21.98
CA SER A 107 3.18 14.86 -21.87
C SER A 107 3.43 16.34 -22.20
N GLY A 108 4.61 16.70 -22.73
CA GLY A 108 4.93 18.07 -23.13
C GLY A 108 5.25 19.02 -21.97
N LEU A 109 5.42 18.51 -20.75
CA LEU A 109 5.80 19.30 -19.58
C LEU A 109 7.30 19.61 -19.63
N LEU A 110 7.66 20.64 -20.38
CA LEU A 110 9.00 21.20 -20.45
C LEU A 110 9.19 22.23 -19.34
N ILE A 111 10.15 22.04 -18.44
CA ILE A 111 10.55 23.11 -17.52
C ILE A 111 11.14 24.25 -18.39
N PRO A 112 10.60 25.47 -18.32
CA PRO A 112 11.18 26.60 -19.05
C PRO A 112 12.60 26.87 -18.54
N GLY A 113 13.60 26.69 -19.40
CA GLY A 113 15.00 27.09 -19.13
C GLY A 113 16.07 25.98 -19.11
N HIS A 114 15.73 24.70 -19.33
CA HIS A 114 16.73 23.63 -19.54
C HIS A 114 16.35 22.78 -20.75
N ARG A 115 17.32 22.45 -21.61
CA ARG A 115 17.15 21.41 -22.64
C ARG A 115 16.63 20.16 -21.94
N SER A 116 15.48 19.65 -22.36
CA SER A 116 14.73 18.53 -21.77
C SER A 116 15.66 17.37 -21.46
N ASN A 117 16.19 17.32 -20.23
CA ASN A 117 17.11 16.27 -19.82
C ASN A 117 16.36 15.42 -18.79
N PRO A 118 15.81 14.26 -19.19
CA PRO A 118 15.00 13.39 -18.31
C PRO A 118 15.71 13.05 -17.00
N LYS A 119 17.04 12.93 -17.02
CA LYS A 119 17.86 12.63 -15.84
C LYS A 119 17.80 13.69 -14.74
N ALA A 120 17.61 14.97 -15.10
CA ALA A 120 17.47 16.04 -14.11
C ALA A 120 16.12 15.94 -13.38
N PHE A 121 15.06 15.61 -14.12
CA PHE A 121 13.72 15.38 -13.55
C PHE A 121 13.70 14.14 -12.66
N GLU A 122 14.31 13.05 -13.11
CA GLU A 122 14.44 11.81 -12.34
C GLU A 122 15.12 12.04 -10.98
N THR A 123 16.22 12.81 -10.95
CA THR A 123 16.97 13.10 -9.71
C THR A 123 16.17 13.93 -8.71
N VAL A 124 15.32 14.84 -9.19
CA VAL A 124 14.43 15.60 -8.31
C VAL A 124 13.31 14.70 -7.80
N LEU A 125 12.71 13.91 -8.70
CA LEU A 125 11.55 13.10 -8.38
C LEU A 125 11.90 11.92 -7.46
N SER A 126 13.10 11.34 -7.58
CA SER A 126 13.57 10.26 -6.71
C SER A 126 13.69 10.68 -5.25
N LYS A 127 14.07 11.94 -4.99
CA LYS A 127 14.12 12.50 -3.63
C LYS A 127 12.75 12.60 -2.97
N TYR A 128 11.66 12.57 -3.73
CA TYR A 128 10.30 12.64 -3.19
C TYR A 128 9.59 11.29 -3.21
N ILE A 129 9.71 10.49 -4.28
CA ILE A 129 8.96 9.24 -4.44
C ILE A 129 9.32 8.20 -3.37
N TYR A 130 10.61 7.93 -3.15
CA TYR A 130 11.01 6.89 -2.19
C TYR A 130 10.67 7.27 -0.73
N PRO A 131 10.97 8.50 -0.24
CA PRO A 131 10.53 8.90 1.09
C PRO A 131 9.01 8.94 1.24
N LEU A 132 8.29 9.35 0.19
CA LEU A 132 6.83 9.34 0.18
C LEU A 132 6.26 7.93 0.35
N ALA A 133 6.83 6.94 -0.36
CA ALA A 133 6.41 5.55 -0.26
C ALA A 133 6.67 4.97 1.13
N ILE A 134 7.83 5.27 1.74
CA ILE A 134 8.13 4.82 3.10
C ILE A 134 7.15 5.45 4.10
N LEU A 135 6.94 6.76 4.01
CA LEU A 135 6.02 7.48 4.90
C LEU A 135 4.58 6.99 4.75
N SER A 136 4.10 6.81 3.53
CA SER A 136 2.74 6.32 3.28
C SER A 136 2.56 4.89 3.82
N SER A 137 3.52 3.99 3.58
CA SER A 137 3.48 2.63 4.14
C SER A 137 3.44 2.61 5.67
N ILE A 138 4.25 3.45 6.34
CA ILE A 138 4.25 3.53 7.80
C ILE A 138 2.92 4.07 8.32
N ILE A 139 2.38 5.12 7.69
CA ILE A 139 1.10 5.72 8.08
C ILE A 139 -0.04 4.71 7.93
N VAL A 140 -0.14 4.04 6.77
CA VAL A 140 -1.21 3.07 6.53
C VAL A 140 -1.07 1.88 7.47
N ALA A 141 0.15 1.34 7.68
CA ALA A 141 0.39 0.27 8.64
C ALA A 141 0.00 0.68 10.08
N SER A 142 0.26 1.93 10.47
CA SER A 142 -0.13 2.44 11.78
C SER A 142 -1.65 2.52 11.93
N ILE A 143 -2.36 2.97 10.89
CA ILE A 143 -3.83 3.01 10.90
C ILE A 143 -4.40 1.59 10.96
N THR A 144 -3.83 0.65 10.20
CA THR A 144 -4.19 -0.78 10.26
C THR A 144 -4.04 -1.32 11.67
N LEU A 145 -2.88 -1.07 12.31
CA LEU A 145 -2.59 -1.54 13.65
C LEU A 145 -3.62 -1.05 14.67
N VAL A 146 -3.94 0.25 14.59
CA VAL A 146 -4.94 0.86 15.45
C VAL A 146 -6.30 0.18 15.22
N ALA A 147 -6.71 0.01 13.97
CA ALA A 147 -7.97 -0.66 13.65
C ALA A 147 -8.01 -2.14 14.09
N ASP A 148 -6.91 -2.88 13.99
CA ASP A 148 -6.81 -4.25 14.52
C ASP A 148 -7.00 -4.26 16.04
N ILE A 149 -6.29 -3.39 16.77
CA ILE A 149 -6.39 -3.25 18.23
C ILE A 149 -7.81 -2.92 18.71
N PHE A 150 -8.53 -2.06 17.97
CA PHE A 150 -9.92 -1.72 18.27
C PHE A 150 -10.91 -2.87 17.98
N GLY A 151 -10.44 -3.98 17.41
CA GLY A 151 -11.25 -5.19 17.20
C GLY A 151 -12.34 -4.98 16.14
N VAL A 152 -12.04 -4.23 15.07
CA VAL A 152 -13.06 -3.96 14.06
C VAL A 152 -13.43 -5.25 13.29
N PHE A 153 -14.73 -5.42 13.02
CA PHE A 153 -15.38 -6.66 12.56
C PHE A 153 -14.77 -7.32 11.29
N SER A 154 -14.00 -6.59 10.49
CA SER A 154 -13.51 -7.03 9.17
C SER A 154 -11.98 -6.97 9.02
N SER A 155 -11.24 -6.96 10.15
CA SER A 155 -9.81 -6.60 10.26
C SER A 155 -9.50 -5.16 9.82
N GLY A 156 -8.47 -4.55 10.42
CA GLY A 156 -8.02 -3.21 10.05
C GLY A 156 -7.60 -3.11 8.59
N MET A 157 -6.97 -4.17 8.07
CA MET A 157 -6.60 -4.26 6.65
C MET A 157 -7.83 -4.26 5.73
N GLY A 158 -8.82 -5.10 6.00
CA GLY A 158 -10.01 -5.22 5.15
C GLY A 158 -10.79 -3.92 5.00
N ILE A 159 -10.89 -3.13 6.08
CA ILE A 159 -11.63 -1.86 6.06
C ILE A 159 -10.88 -0.78 5.31
N LEU A 160 -9.56 -0.68 5.47
CA LEU A 160 -8.75 0.25 4.70
C LEU A 160 -8.85 -0.03 3.20
N LEU A 161 -8.87 -1.31 2.83
CA LEU A 161 -9.09 -1.72 1.44
C LEU A 161 -10.47 -1.33 0.94
N ALA A 162 -11.53 -1.61 1.71
CA ALA A 162 -12.88 -1.26 1.35
C ALA A 162 -13.04 0.26 1.13
N VAL A 163 -12.56 1.08 2.07
CA VAL A 163 -12.61 2.53 1.95
C VAL A 163 -11.81 3.03 0.75
N GLY A 164 -10.62 2.48 0.50
CA GLY A 164 -9.83 2.91 -0.66
C GLY A 164 -10.45 2.52 -2.00
N ILE A 165 -11.03 1.32 -2.10
CA ILE A 165 -11.77 0.91 -3.30
C ILE A 165 -12.97 1.85 -3.52
N LEU A 166 -13.72 2.19 -2.48
CA LEU A 166 -14.84 3.13 -2.57
C LEU A 166 -14.38 4.53 -3.01
N GLN A 167 -13.26 5.03 -2.49
CA GLN A 167 -12.70 6.32 -2.91
C GLN A 167 -12.25 6.30 -4.37
N GLN A 168 -11.63 5.22 -4.84
CA GLN A 168 -11.26 5.05 -6.24
C GLN A 168 -12.48 5.06 -7.16
N PHE A 169 -13.53 4.30 -6.80
CA PHE A 169 -14.79 4.31 -7.55
C PHE A 169 -15.45 5.70 -7.55
N TYR A 170 -15.50 6.37 -6.40
CA TYR A 170 -16.05 7.71 -6.29
C TYR A 170 -15.31 8.71 -7.19
N ALA A 171 -13.97 8.63 -7.21
CA ALA A 171 -13.14 9.48 -8.06
C ALA A 171 -13.38 9.20 -9.55
N GLN A 172 -13.49 7.93 -9.94
CA GLN A 172 -13.78 7.55 -11.32
C GLN A 172 -15.15 8.08 -11.79
N ILE A 173 -16.20 7.89 -10.98
CA ILE A 173 -17.54 8.40 -11.28
C ILE A 173 -17.52 9.93 -11.39
N THR A 174 -16.86 10.61 -10.45
CA THR A 174 -16.76 12.07 -10.47
C THR A 174 -16.04 12.58 -11.73
N TYR A 175 -15.00 11.86 -12.16
CA TYR A 175 -14.27 12.17 -13.38
C TYR A 175 -15.14 12.00 -14.63
N GLU A 176 -15.88 10.89 -14.74
CA GLU A 176 -16.82 10.66 -15.85
C GLU A 176 -17.91 11.73 -15.90
N ARG A 177 -18.50 12.08 -14.75
CA ARG A 177 -19.51 13.16 -14.66
C ARG A 177 -18.96 14.53 -15.03
N ALA A 178 -17.71 14.82 -14.67
CA ALA A 178 -17.06 16.07 -15.06
C ALA A 178 -16.87 16.16 -16.59
N LEU A 179 -16.53 15.04 -17.24
CA LEU A 179 -16.41 14.96 -18.69
C LEU A 179 -17.77 15.09 -19.41
N GLU A 180 -18.84 14.55 -18.84
CA GLU A 180 -20.21 14.71 -19.36
C GLU A 180 -20.75 16.13 -19.18
N ALA A 181 -20.51 16.76 -18.02
CA ALA A 181 -21.00 18.10 -17.71
C ALA A 181 -20.31 19.19 -18.54
N TYR A 182 -19.05 18.97 -18.94
CA TYR A 182 -18.28 19.92 -19.74
C TYR A 182 -17.87 19.30 -21.09
N PRO A 183 -18.74 19.32 -22.11
CA PRO A 183 -18.44 18.77 -23.44
C PRO A 183 -17.23 19.43 -24.12
N LEU A 184 -16.81 20.62 -23.68
CA LEU A 184 -15.58 21.29 -24.10
C LEU A 184 -14.30 20.61 -23.59
N LEU A 185 -14.32 20.02 -22.39
CA LEU A 185 -13.20 19.22 -21.85
C LEU A 185 -13.00 17.93 -22.66
N LYS A 186 -14.10 17.33 -23.12
CA LYS A 186 -14.08 16.15 -24.01
C LYS A 186 -13.41 16.44 -25.35
N ARG A 187 -13.57 17.65 -25.91
CA ARG A 187 -12.89 18.07 -27.15
C ARG A 187 -11.41 18.37 -26.96
N LEU A 188 -10.99 18.88 -25.80
CA LEU A 188 -9.58 19.15 -25.49
C LEU A 188 -8.77 17.91 -25.09
N LEU A 189 -9.43 16.85 -24.62
CA LEU A 189 -8.83 15.56 -24.27
C LEU A 189 -8.99 14.50 -25.37
N GLY A 190 -9.70 14.83 -26.46
CA GLY A 190 -10.12 13.92 -27.53
C GLY A 190 -9.65 14.30 -28.93
N GLU A 191 -8.74 15.28 -29.06
CA GLU A 191 -7.90 15.57 -30.24
C GLU A 191 -6.46 15.83 -29.78
#